data_AF-A0A966BE66-F1
#
_entry.id   AF-A0A966BE66-F1
#
_cell.length_a   1.000
_cell.length_b   1.000
_cell.length_c   1.000
_cell.angle_alpha   90.00
_cell.angle_beta   90.00
_cell.angle_gamma   90.00
#
_symmetry.space_group_name_H-M   'P 1'
#
loop_
_entity.id
_entity.type
_entity.pdbx_description
1 polymer ?
#
loop_
_entity_poly.entity_id
_entity_poly.type
_entity_poly.pdbx_seq_one_letter_code
_entity_poly.pdbx_strand_id
1 'polypeptide(L)' 'MTDEQNGCSGRDWIEKFAEKLGTFPPSEIEMEALLDLAGVAAHDSERLAAPLACWLIAKAGVSPSEGLKLAEALVSERTR' A
#
# COMPACT_ATOMS: atom_id res chain seq x y z
N MET A 1 -4.94 1.51 -35.62
CA MET A 1 -5.97 1.40 -34.58
C MET A 1 -5.23 1.34 -33.26
N THR A 2 -5.01 2.49 -32.62
CA THR A 2 -4.36 2.54 -31.32
C THR A 2 -5.37 2.06 -30.28
N ASP A 3 -5.02 1.02 -29.53
CA ASP A 3 -5.77 0.63 -28.34
C ASP A 3 -5.73 1.79 -27.34
N GLU A 4 -6.76 2.64 -27.37
CA GLU A 4 -7.10 3.50 -26.24
C GLU A 4 -7.58 2.60 -25.11
N GLN A 5 -6.69 2.28 -24.18
CA GLN A 5 -7.10 1.79 -22.87
C GLN A 5 -7.84 2.93 -22.15
N ASN A 6 -9.15 3.06 -22.42
CA ASN A 6 -10.09 3.93 -21.74
C ASN A 6 -10.40 3.43 -20.31
N GLY A 7 -9.36 3.31 -19.49
CA GLY A 7 -9.45 2.99 -18.07
C GLY A 7 -8.75 4.04 -17.24
N CYS A 8 -9.42 4.57 -16.21
CA CYS A 8 -8.81 5.41 -15.18
C CYS A 8 -7.59 4.67 -14.62
N SER A 9 -6.38 5.27 -14.67
CA SER A 9 -5.21 4.62 -14.09
C SER A 9 -5.41 4.43 -12.58
N GLY A 10 -4.68 3.49 -11.96
CA GLY A 10 -4.74 3.30 -10.51
C GLY A 10 -4.45 4.59 -9.75
N ARG A 11 -3.56 5.41 -10.30
CA ARG A 11 -3.21 6.72 -9.76
C ARG A 11 -4.37 7.72 -9.85
N ASP A 12 -4.96 7.88 -11.04
CA ASP A 12 -6.11 8.76 -11.23
C ASP A 12 -7.30 8.34 -10.35
N TRP A 13 -7.45 7.04 -10.11
CA TRP A 13 -8.49 6.51 -9.25
C TRP A 13 -8.25 6.89 -7.78
N ILE A 14 -7.00 6.76 -7.29
CA ILE A 14 -6.61 7.11 -5.91
C ILE A 14 -6.77 8.61 -5.66
N GLU A 15 -6.36 9.46 -6.62
CA GLU A 15 -6.54 10.91 -6.52
C GLU A 15 -8.02 11.29 -6.34
N LYS A 16 -8.91 10.77 -7.19
CA LYS A 16 -10.36 11.00 -7.10
C LYS A 16 -10.97 10.42 -5.82
N PHE A 17 -10.44 9.30 -5.34
CA PHE A 17 -10.93 8.67 -4.12
C PHE A 17 -10.53 9.48 -2.88
N ALA A 18 -9.29 9.98 -2.83
CA ALA A 18 -8.83 10.87 -1.77
C ALA A 18 -9.66 12.16 -1.71
N GLU A 19 -9.97 12.75 -2.87
CA GLU A 19 -10.87 13.90 -2.97
C GLU A 19 -12.25 13.60 -2.35
N LYS A 20 -12.86 12.45 -2.68
CA LYS A 20 -14.14 12.04 -2.09
C LYS A 20 -14.08 11.79 -0.59
N LEU A 21 -12.93 11.36 -0.08
CA LEU A 21 -12.69 11.20 1.35
C LEU A 21 -12.41 12.53 2.07
N GLY A 22 -12.20 13.62 1.34
CA GLY A 22 -11.80 14.91 1.91
C GLY A 22 -10.36 14.90 2.44
N THR A 23 -9.49 14.09 1.84
CA THR A 23 -8.07 13.97 2.21
C THR A 23 -7.16 14.15 0.99
N PHE A 24 -5.87 14.24 1.24
CA PHE A 24 -4.85 14.23 0.19
C PHE A 24 -4.52 12.80 -0.24
N PRO A 25 -4.26 12.55 -1.53
CA PRO A 25 -3.67 11.30 -1.97
C PRO A 25 -2.27 11.15 -1.36
N PRO A 26 -1.75 9.91 -1.20
CA PRO A 26 -0.37 9.71 -0.79
C PRO A 26 0.59 10.30 -1.83
N SER A 27 1.79 10.68 -1.39
CA SER A 27 2.91 11.02 -2.28
C SER A 27 3.48 9.77 -2.99
N GLU A 28 4.37 9.96 -3.96
CA GLU A 28 5.06 8.83 -4.65
C GLU A 28 5.74 7.88 -3.69
N ILE A 29 6.48 8.47 -2.74
CA ILE A 29 7.28 7.72 -1.77
C ILE A 29 6.37 6.92 -0.84
N GLU A 30 5.23 7.50 -0.45
CA GLU A 30 4.24 6.82 0.37
C GLU A 30 3.53 5.71 -0.41
N MET A 31 3.20 5.94 -1.68
CA MET A 31 2.63 4.90 -2.56
C MET A 31 3.59 3.72 -2.73
N GLU A 32 4.87 3.97 -3.03
CA GLU A 32 5.89 2.94 -3.16
C GLU A 32 6.00 2.12 -1.87
N ALA A 33 6.16 2.78 -0.72
CA ALA A 33 6.25 2.10 0.57
C ALA A 33 4.98 1.30 0.94
N LEU A 34 3.79 1.79 0.58
CA LEU A 34 2.53 1.06 0.78
C LEU A 34 2.44 -0.19 -0.11
N LEU A 35 2.89 -0.09 -1.37
CA LEU A 35 2.91 -1.21 -2.30
C LEU A 35 3.93 -2.27 -1.88
N ASP A 36 5.11 -1.84 -1.42
CA ASP A 36 6.13 -2.75 -0.88
C ASP A 36 5.65 -3.44 0.40
N LEU A 37 5.04 -2.70 1.34
CA LEU A 37 4.43 -3.26 2.54
C LEU A 37 3.38 -4.32 2.19
N ALA A 38 2.48 -4.00 1.26
CA ALA A 38 1.48 -4.93 0.76
C ALA A 38 2.13 -6.18 0.14
N GLY A 39 3.19 -6.00 -0.64
CA GLY A 39 3.97 -7.08 -1.25
C GLY A 39 4.60 -8.01 -0.21
N VAL A 40 5.29 -7.47 0.79
CA VAL A 40 5.90 -8.23 1.89
C VAL A 40 4.84 -9.03 2.64
N ALA A 41 3.74 -8.37 3.03
CA ALA A 41 2.66 -9.02 3.78
C ALA A 41 2.03 -10.17 2.99
N ALA A 42 1.74 -9.96 1.70
CA ALA A 42 1.15 -10.99 0.85
C ALA A 42 2.09 -12.17 0.57
N HIS A 43 3.39 -11.92 0.45
CA HIS A 43 4.38 -12.97 0.20
C HIS A 43 4.67 -13.82 1.45
N ASP A 44 4.76 -13.22 2.65
CA ASP A 44 5.00 -13.97 3.89
C ASP A 44 3.75 -14.74 4.38
N SER A 45 2.56 -14.32 3.94
CA SER A 45 1.30 -14.92 4.36
C SER A 45 0.38 -15.26 3.17
N GLU A 46 -0.57 -14.40 2.87
CA GLU A 46 -1.52 -14.53 1.77
C GLU A 46 -2.07 -13.17 1.34
N ARG A 47 -2.77 -13.12 0.20
CA ARG A 47 -3.31 -11.88 -0.39
C ARG A 47 -4.19 -11.08 0.57
N LEU A 48 -4.87 -11.73 1.52
CA LEU A 48 -5.69 -11.07 2.55
C LEU A 48 -4.88 -10.10 3.41
N ALA A 49 -3.62 -10.40 3.70
CA ALA A 49 -2.80 -9.61 4.60
C ALA A 49 -2.40 -8.25 4.03
N ALA A 50 -2.22 -8.15 2.70
CA ALA A 50 -1.82 -6.91 2.04
C ALA A 50 -2.69 -5.69 2.40
N PRO A 51 -4.02 -5.69 2.12
CA PRO A 51 -4.86 -4.54 2.45
C PRO A 51 -5.02 -4.34 3.96
N LEU A 52 -4.99 -5.41 4.76
CA LEU A 52 -5.14 -5.33 6.21
C LEU A 52 -3.92 -4.71 6.88
N ALA A 53 -2.71 -5.02 6.40
CA ALA A 53 -1.47 -4.40 6.87
C ALA A 53 -1.45 -2.90 6.59
N CYS A 54 -1.76 -2.49 5.35
CA CYS A 54 -1.84 -1.08 4.97
C CYS A 54 -2.90 -0.32 5.80
N TRP A 55 -4.06 -0.93 6.07
CA TRP A 55 -5.06 -0.33 6.94
C TRP A 55 -4.60 -0.22 8.41
N LEU A 56 -3.93 -1.25 8.94
CA LEU A 56 -3.45 -1.27 10.33
C LEU A 56 -2.42 -0.17 10.59
N ILE A 57 -1.46 0.05 9.69
CA ILE A 57 -0.44 1.09 9.89
C ILE A 57 -1.08 2.49 9.91
N ALA A 58 -2.04 2.75 9.01
CA ALA A 58 -2.77 3.99 8.97
C ALA A 58 -3.59 4.19 10.25
N LYS A 59 -4.27 3.13 10.72
CA LYS A 59 -5.02 3.15 11.99
C LYS A 59 -4.11 3.39 13.20
N ALA A 60 -2.87 2.91 13.16
CA ALA A 60 -1.89 3.10 14.23
C ALA A 60 -1.17 4.45 14.16
N GLY A 61 -1.39 5.27 13.11
CA GLY A 61 -0.67 6.53 12.92
C GLY A 61 0.81 6.34 12.57
N VAL A 62 1.18 5.18 12.02
CA VAL A 62 2.54 4.83 11.63
C VAL A 62 2.75 5.20 10.16
N SER A 63 3.92 5.78 9.83
CA SER A 63 4.21 6.12 8.43
C SER A 63 4.35 4.87 7.56
N PRO A 64 4.07 4.93 6.25
CA PRO A 64 4.25 3.79 5.34
C PRO A 64 5.66 3.16 5.41
N SER A 65 6.71 3.99 5.50
CA SER A 65 8.10 3.51 5.57
C SER A 65 8.42 2.80 6.88
N GLU A 66 7.86 3.22 8.01
CA GLU A 66 7.99 2.52 9.29
C GLU A 66 7.18 1.23 9.29
N GLY A 67 5.98 1.24 8.68
CA GLY A 67 5.15 0.07 8.48
C GLY A 67 5.84 -1.03 7.68
N LEU A 68 6.50 -0.66 6.57
CA LEU A 68 7.31 -1.57 5.75
C LEU A 68 8.42 -2.22 6.58
N LYS A 69 9.20 -1.43 7.34
CA LYS A 69 10.27 -1.95 8.21
C LYS A 69 9.77 -2.94 9.24
N LEU A 70 8.58 -2.69 9.83
CA LEU A 70 7.96 -3.62 10.78
C LEU A 70 7.57 -4.94 10.11
N ALA A 71 7.02 -4.88 8.89
CA ALA A 71 6.67 -6.08 8.14
C ALA A 71 7.93 -6.90 7.77
N GLU A 72 8.99 -6.26 7.28
CA GLU A 72 10.26 -6.93 6.96
C GLU A 72 10.92 -7.57 8.19
N ALA A 73 10.85 -6.89 9.35
CA ALA A 73 11.33 -7.45 10.61
C ALA A 73 10.56 -8.71 11.01
N LEU A 74 9.22 -8.71 10.87
CA LEU A 74 8.38 -9.87 11.17
C LEU A 74 8.74 -11.09 10.31
N VAL A 75 8.98 -10.90 9.00
CA VAL A 75 9.46 -11.98 8.11
C VAL A 75 10.82 -12.50 8.54
N SER A 76 11.73 -11.59 8.90
CA SER A 76 13.09 -11.92 9.33
C SER A 76 13.13 -12.70 10.64
N GLU A 77 12.18 -12.47 11.55
CA GLU A 77 12.07 -13.19 12.83
C GLU A 77 11.58 -14.63 12.66
N ARG A 78 10.70 -14.88 11.68
CA ARG A 78 10.15 -16.23 11.40
C ARG A 78 11.13 -17.16 10.69
N THR A 79 12.07 -16.57 9.95
CA THR A 79 13.05 -17.30 9.13
C THR A 79 14.35 -17.64 9.88
N ARG A 80 14.45 -17.27 11.16
CA ARG A 80 15.54 -17.63 12.08
C ARG A 80 15.22 -18.87 12.88
#